data_AF-A0A257Q5G4-F1
#
_entry.id   AF-A0A257Q5G4-F1
#
_cell.length_a   1.000
_cell.length_b   1.000
_cell.length_c   1.000
_cell.angle_alpha   90.00
_cell.angle_beta   90.00
_cell.angle_gamma   90.00
#
_symmetry.space_group_name_H-M   'P 1'
#
loop_
_entity.id
_entity.type
_entity.pdbx_description
1 polymer ?
#
loop_
_entity_poly.entity_id
_entity_poly.type
_entity_poly.pdbx_seq_one_letter_code
_entity_poly.pdbx_strand_id
1 'polypeptide(L)' 'MGSFSIWHWLVVLGIVLVLFGSNKVSSLMGEFGKGIKSFKQNIADDDSKKAADASMANSSLNAPLPEPAKTTTVNNG' A
#
# COMPACT_ATOMS: atom_id res chain seq x y z
N MET A 1 -3.61 24.77 34.26
CA MET A 1 -2.99 25.65 33.26
C MET A 1 -3.18 25.00 31.89
N GLY A 2 -4.43 25.00 31.41
CA GLY A 2 -4.83 24.30 30.18
C GLY A 2 -4.30 25.02 28.96
N SER A 3 -3.14 24.56 28.51
CA SER A 3 -2.46 24.98 27.30
C SER A 3 -3.46 25.07 26.14
N PHE A 4 -3.69 26.30 25.68
CA PHE A 4 -4.26 26.70 24.40
C PHE A 4 -5.21 25.68 23.75
N SER A 5 -6.48 25.84 24.07
CA SER A 5 -7.65 25.12 23.52
C SER A 5 -7.51 24.85 22.01
N ILE A 6 -8.05 23.73 21.52
CA ILE A 6 -8.04 23.34 20.08
C ILE A 6 -8.43 24.50 19.15
N TRP A 7 -9.30 25.39 19.63
CA TRP A 7 -9.74 26.61 18.95
C TRP A 7 -8.60 27.61 18.63
N HIS A 8 -7.62 27.75 19.51
CA HIS A 8 -6.46 28.62 19.28
C HIS A 8 -5.64 28.11 18.09
N TRP A 9 -5.40 26.80 18.02
CA TRP A 9 -4.63 26.19 16.94
C TRP A 9 -5.30 26.36 15.57
N LEU A 10 -6.64 26.30 15.48
CA LEU A 10 -7.35 26.59 14.23
C LEU A 10 -7.12 28.03 13.74
N VAL A 11 -7.18 29.01 14.66
CA VAL A 11 -6.96 30.42 14.32
C VAL A 11 -5.52 30.67 13.89
N VAL A 12 -4.54 30.11 14.62
CA VAL A 12 -3.12 30.22 14.26
C VAL A 12 -2.84 29.60 12.90
N LEU A 13 -3.38 28.40 12.62
CA LEU A 13 -3.23 27.75 11.32
C LEU A 13 -3.81 28.63 10.20
N GLY A 14 -4.98 29.22 10.42
CA GLY A 14 -5.60 30.16 9.49
C GLY A 14 -4.72 31.36 9.17
N ILE A 15 -4.13 32.00 10.19
CA ILE A 15 -3.23 33.15 9.98
C ILE A 15 -1.98 32.73 9.20
N VAL A 16 -1.37 31.59 9.54
CA VAL A 16 -0.19 31.08 8.82
C VAL A 16 -0.52 30.82 7.34
N LEU A 17 -1.69 30.23 7.04
CA LEU A 17 -2.15 30.05 5.66
C LEU A 17 -2.35 31.37 4.91
N VAL A 18 -2.80 32.43 5.58
CA VAL A 18 -2.97 33.77 4.98
C VAL A 18 -1.61 34.44 4.73
N LEU A 19 -0.67 34.35 5.66
CA LEU A 19 0.67 34.96 5.54
C LEU A 19 1.52 34.27 4.47
N PHE A 20 1.51 32.94 4.45
CA PHE A 20 2.27 32.16 3.48
C PHE A 20 1.54 32.00 2.14
N GLY A 21 0.22 32.19 2.14
CA GLY A 21 -0.66 31.96 1.00
C GLY A 21 -0.90 30.47 0.72
N SER A 22 -2.07 30.16 0.16
CA SER A 22 -2.45 28.78 -0.18
C SER A 22 -1.51 28.12 -1.20
N ASN A 23 -0.90 28.91 -2.10
CA ASN A 23 -0.02 28.41 -3.15
C ASN A 23 1.27 27.78 -2.58
N LYS A 24 1.95 28.47 -1.64
CA LYS A 24 3.15 27.93 -0.99
C LYS A 24 2.84 26.74 -0.08
N VAL A 25 1.77 26.84 0.71
CA VAL A 25 1.35 25.76 1.62
C VAL A 25 0.93 24.50 0.84
N SER A 26 0.20 24.64 -0.26
CA SER A 26 -0.25 23.50 -1.08
C SER A 26 0.91 22.79 -1.79
N SER A 27 1.87 23.55 -2.35
CA SER A 27 3.06 22.97 -2.98
C SER A 27 3.90 22.17 -1.96
N LEU A 28 4.19 22.77 -0.81
CA LEU A 28 4.93 22.12 0.28
C LEU A 28 4.17 20.89 0.80
N MET A 29 2.88 21.04 1.12
CA MET A 29 2.06 19.92 1.62
C MET A 29 1.96 18.78 0.60
N GLY A 30 1.99 19.06 -0.71
CA GLY A 30 2.04 18.05 -1.75
C GLY A 30 3.34 17.24 -1.72
N GLU A 31 4.49 17.90 -1.56
CA GLU A 31 5.80 17.24 -1.43
C GLU A 31 5.92 16.47 -0.11
N PHE A 32 5.49 17.06 1.00
CA PHE A 32 5.43 16.39 2.31
C PHE A 32 4.47 15.20 2.30
N GLY A 33 3.31 15.33 1.66
CA GLY A 33 2.30 14.27 1.55
C GLY A 33 2.81 13.07 0.75
N LYS A 34 3.57 13.30 -0.33
CA LYS A 34 4.24 12.23 -1.08
C LYS A 34 5.28 11.50 -0.21
N GLY A 35 6.11 12.23 0.54
CA GLY A 35 7.10 11.64 1.45
C GLY A 35 6.48 10.77 2.56
N ILE A 36 5.44 11.30 3.23
CA ILE A 36 4.71 10.57 4.27
C ILE A 36 3.96 9.36 3.67
N LYS A 37 3.38 9.49 2.47
CA LYS A 37 2.71 8.37 1.79
C LYS A 37 3.69 7.25 1.46
N SER A 38 4.88 7.57 0.94
CA SER A 38 5.93 6.58 0.69
C SER A 38 6.41 5.92 1.98
N PHE A 39 6.56 6.67 3.06
CA PHE A 39 6.94 6.12 4.38
C PHE A 39 5.86 5.16 4.91
N LYS A 40 4.59 5.57 4.85
CA LYS A 40 3.43 4.74 5.20
C LYS A 40 3.37 3.47 4.35
N GLN A 41 3.57 3.59 3.04
CA GLN A 41 3.55 2.47 2.11
C GLN A 41 4.68 1.49 2.42
N ASN A 42 5.90 1.95 2.67
CA ASN A 42 7.03 1.07 2.99
C ASN A 42 6.83 0.34 4.33
N ILE A 43 6.28 1.01 5.35
CA ILE A 43 5.94 0.35 6.62
C ILE A 43 4.78 -0.64 6.44
N ALA A 44 3.75 -0.26 5.70
CA ALA A 44 2.60 -1.12 5.46
C ALA A 44 2.92 -2.30 4.54
N ASP A 45 3.89 -2.16 3.64
CA ASP A 45 4.35 -3.24 2.74
C ASP A 45 5.16 -4.29 3.50
N ASP A 46 5.83 -3.93 4.60
CA ASP A 46 6.47 -4.91 5.50
C ASP A 46 5.42 -5.81 6.19
N ASP A 47 4.25 -5.25 6.52
CA ASP A 47 3.08 -6.01 7.01
C ASP A 47 2.31 -6.73 5.88
N SER A 48 2.20 -6.13 4.69
CA SER A 48 1.38 -6.64 3.57
C SER A 48 2.10 -7.66 2.71
N LYS A 49 3.43 -7.62 2.62
CA LYS A 49 4.24 -8.63 1.92
C LYS A 49 4.18 -9.99 2.60
N LYS A 50 3.87 -10.01 3.91
CA LYS A 50 3.50 -11.24 4.64
C LYS A 50 2.12 -11.80 4.25
N ALA A 51 1.24 -10.98 3.68
CA ALA A 51 -0.10 -11.39 3.23
C ALA A 51 -0.17 -11.72 1.72
N ALA A 52 0.62 -11.06 0.88
CA ALA A 52 0.65 -11.31 -0.57
C ALA A 52 1.37 -12.63 -0.94
N ASP A 53 2.38 -13.04 -0.16
CA ASP A 53 3.06 -14.34 -0.35
C ASP A 53 2.12 -15.53 -0.06
N ALA A 54 1.13 -15.34 0.83
CA ALA A 54 0.11 -16.35 1.13
C ALA A 54 -0.96 -16.52 0.03
N SER A 55 -1.08 -15.58 -0.92
CA SER A 55 -2.05 -15.68 -2.03
C SER A 55 -1.46 -16.34 -3.28
N MET A 56 -0.13 -16.35 -3.46
CA MET A 56 0.52 -16.99 -4.61
C MET A 56 0.78 -18.50 -4.39
N ALA A 57 0.76 -18.98 -3.14
CA ALA A 57 0.90 -20.40 -2.83
C ALA A 57 -0.34 -21.26 -3.16
N ASN A 58 -1.53 -20.64 -3.34
CA ASN A 58 -2.78 -21.37 -3.61
C ASN A 58 -3.13 -21.51 -5.10
N SER A 59 -2.42 -20.86 -6.02
CA SER A 59 -2.67 -21.01 -7.47
C SER A 59 -1.87 -22.15 -8.12
N SER A 60 -0.94 -22.79 -7.40
CA SER A 60 -0.17 -23.94 -7.91
C SER A 60 -0.80 -25.31 -7.62
N LEU A 61 -1.92 -25.38 -6.90
CA LEU A 61 -2.58 -26.65 -6.53
C LEU A 61 -3.74 -27.06 -7.45
N ASN A 62 -4.05 -26.29 -8.50
CA ASN A 62 -5.10 -26.63 -9.46
C ASN A 62 -4.58 -26.70 -10.91
N ALA A 63 -3.42 -27.30 -11.11
CA ALA A 63 -3.10 -27.90 -12.40
C ALA A 63 -3.89 -29.22 -12.50
N PRO A 64 -4.74 -29.42 -13.52
CA PRO A 64 -5.27 -30.75 -13.81
C PRO A 64 -4.07 -31.69 -13.96
N LEU A 65 -3.96 -32.68 -13.07
CA LEU A 65 -2.88 -33.67 -13.15
C LEU A 65 -2.94 -34.30 -14.54
N PRO A 66 -1.84 -34.34 -15.31
CA PRO A 66 -1.77 -35.24 -16.45
C PRO A 66 -2.03 -36.66 -15.94
N GLU A 67 -3.04 -37.29 -16.52
CA GLU A 67 -3.55 -38.61 -16.17
C GLU A 67 -2.40 -39.63 -16.03
N PRO A 68 -2.47 -40.55 -15.04
CA PRO A 68 -1.48 -41.60 -14.88
C PRO A 68 -1.49 -42.54 -16.09
N ALA A 69 -0.35 -42.57 -16.77
CA ALA A 69 0.18 -43.64 -17.61
C ALA A 69 -0.74 -44.87 -17.82
N LYS A 70 -1.36 -44.97 -19.02
CA LYS A 70 -1.76 -46.27 -19.57
C LYS A 70 -0.57 -46.93 -20.27
N THR A 71 -0.05 -47.94 -19.60
CA THR A 71 0.77 -49.04 -20.12
C THR A 71 0.19 -49.65 -21.41
N THR A 72 1.08 -49.89 -22.38
CA THR A 72 1.09 -50.96 -23.39
C THR A 72 -0.14 -51.17 -24.29
N THR A 73 0.05 -50.96 -25.60
CA THR A 73 -0.10 -52.00 -26.66
C THR A 73 0.17 -51.34 -28.00
N VAL A 74 1.34 -51.60 -28.60
CA VAL A 74 1.58 -51.37 -30.03
C VAL A 74 1.82 -52.74 -30.67
N ASN A 75 0.76 -53.26 -31.27
CA ASN A 75 0.77 -54.35 -32.23
C ASN A 75 0.54 -53.73 -33.61
N ASN A 76 1.48 -53.90 -34.55
CA ASN A 76 1.18 -54.22 -35.95
C ASN A 76 2.47 -54.47 -36.77
N GLY A 77 2.49 -55.55 -37.57
CA GLY A 77 3.48 -55.80 -38.63
C GLY A 77 4.13 -57.16 -38.57
#